data_AF-A0A645H0B9-F1
#
_entry.id   AF-A0A645H0B9-F1
#
_cell.length_a   1.000
_cell.length_b   1.000
_cell.length_c   1.000
_cell.angle_alpha   90.00
_cell.angle_beta   90.00
_cell.angle_gamma   90.00
#
_symmetry.space_group_name_H-M   'P 1'
#
loop_
_entity.id
_entity.type
_entity.pdbx_description
1 polymer ?
#
loop_
_entity_poly.entity_id
_entity_poly.type
_entity_poly.pdbx_seq_one_letter_code
_entity_poly.pdbx_strand_id
1 'polypeptide(L)' 'MEKQEIIDTVYLIDLSDEFNIKLNYEDRMVVSLGDVASLERKIEYFKAVAAEIGESEKGTLDVSNPQKASFLPQ' A
#
# COMPACT_ATOMS: atom_id res chain seq x y z
N MET A 1 -19.56 -14.53 -5.47
CA MET A 1 -18.40 -14.07 -4.69
C MET A 1 -18.37 -12.57 -4.85
N GLU A 2 -18.61 -11.83 -3.76
CA GLU A 2 -18.44 -10.38 -3.78
C GLU A 2 -16.96 -10.07 -4.01
N LYS A 3 -16.67 -9.13 -4.90
CA LYS A 3 -15.32 -8.67 -5.19
C LYS A 3 -14.95 -7.76 -4.02
N GLN A 4 -14.16 -8.27 -3.07
CA GLN A 4 -13.62 -7.46 -1.99
C GLN A 4 -12.80 -6.32 -2.63
N GLU A 5 -13.25 -5.08 -2.49
CA GLU A 5 -12.47 -3.95 -2.99
C GLU A 5 -11.41 -3.61 -1.96
N ILE A 6 -10.19 -3.28 -2.39
CA ILE A 6 -9.11 -2.92 -1.46
C ILE A 6 -9.44 -1.71 -0.59
N ILE A 7 -10.41 -0.89 -0.99
CA ILE A 7 -10.96 0.16 -0.14
C ILE A 7 -11.52 -0.41 1.18
N ASP A 8 -12.06 -1.63 1.16
CA ASP A 8 -12.63 -2.29 2.33
C ASP A 8 -11.56 -2.80 3.31
N THR A 9 -10.28 -2.84 2.90
CA THR A 9 -9.15 -3.34 3.71
C THR A 9 -8.13 -2.25 4.08
N VAL A 10 -8.33 -1.03 3.58
CA VAL A 10 -7.52 0.14 3.95
C VAL A 10 -8.18 0.81 5.15
N TYR A 11 -7.56 0.67 6.31
CA TYR A 11 -8.12 1.17 7.58
C TYR A 11 -7.85 2.65 7.82
N LEU A 12 -6.80 3.20 7.22
CA LEU A 12 -6.43 4.61 7.38
C LEU A 12 -5.53 5.04 6.21
N ILE A 13 -5.92 6.13 5.53
CA ILE A 13 -5.07 6.86 4.58
C ILE A 13 -4.69 8.17 5.24
N ASP A 14 -3.39 8.38 5.47
CA ASP A 14 -2.87 9.64 5.97
C ASP A 14 -2.51 10.54 4.78
N LEU A 15 -3.24 11.65 4.64
CA LEU A 15 -3.03 12.69 3.63
C LEU A 15 -2.57 14.02 4.26
N SER A 16 -2.11 14.00 5.52
CA SER A 16 -1.64 15.21 6.21
C SER A 16 -0.38 15.80 5.57
N ASP A 17 0.39 14.97 4.86
CA ASP A 17 1.54 15.35 4.06
C ASP A 17 1.36 14.84 2.62
N GLU A 18 1.09 15.78 1.70
CA GLU A 18 0.85 15.48 0.28
C GLU A 18 2.05 14.86 -0.44
N PHE A 19 3.24 14.90 0.17
CA PHE A 19 4.47 14.27 -0.34
C PHE A 19 4.77 12.92 0.32
N ASN A 20 4.01 12.54 1.35
CA ASN A 20 4.28 11.36 2.17
C ASN A 20 3.00 10.63 2.58
N ILE A 21 2.19 10.31 1.57
CA ILE A 21 0.97 9.53 1.72
C ILE A 21 1.34 8.11 2.18
N LYS A 22 0.66 7.68 3.24
CA LYS A 22 0.78 6.33 3.78
C LYS A 22 -0.58 5.71 3.98
N LEU A 23 -0.63 4.39 3.87
CA LEU A 23 -1.79 3.59 4.23
C LEU A 23 -1.41 2.49 5.21
N ASN A 24 -2.34 2.16 6.09
CA ASN A 24 -2.27 0.92 6.88
C ASN A 24 -3.14 -0.13 6.20
N TYR A 25 -2.51 -1.25 5.85
CA TYR A 25 -3.17 -2.40 5.24
C TYR A 25 -3.29 -3.52 6.28
N GLU A 26 -4.54 -3.88 6.62
CA GLU A 26 -4.88 -5.00 7.52
C GLU A 26 -4.11 -5.01 8.85
N ASP A 27 -3.72 -3.83 9.38
CA ASP A 27 -2.87 -3.66 10.57
C ASP A 27 -1.55 -4.46 10.56
N ARG A 28 -1.12 -4.95 9.39
CA ARG A 28 0.09 -5.76 9.21
C ARG A 28 1.18 -5.04 8.43
N MET A 29 0.79 -4.17 7.51
CA MET A 29 1.73 -3.44 6.66
C MET A 29 1.46 -1.94 6.69
N VAL A 30 2.53 -1.17 6.87
CA VAL A 30 2.57 0.26 6.54
C VAL A 30 3.03 0.37 5.10
N VAL A 31 2.21 0.96 4.23
CA VAL A 31 2.56 1.13 2.81
C VAL A 31 2.77 2.60 2.50
N SER A 32 3.96 2.93 2.00
CA SER A 32 4.34 4.27 1.57
C SER A 32 4.00 4.46 0.09
N LEU A 33 3.09 5.39 -0.20
CA LEU A 33 2.73 5.80 -1.56
C LEU A 33 3.52 7.02 -2.03
N GLY A 34 4.19 7.75 -1.14
CA GLY A 34 4.89 8.99 -1.49
C GLY A 34 3.88 10.10 -1.82
N ASP A 35 4.05 10.80 -2.94
CA ASP A 35 3.19 11.94 -3.30
C ASP A 35 1.82 11.55 -3.91
N VAL A 36 1.02 12.53 -4.33
CA VAL A 36 -0.22 12.30 -5.10
C VAL A 36 0.03 11.92 -6.58
N ALA A 37 1.25 12.04 -7.08
CA ALA A 37 1.52 11.84 -8.50
C ALA A 37 1.30 10.37 -8.88
N SER A 38 0.43 10.14 -9.87
CA SER A 38 0.07 8.78 -10.30
C SER A 38 -0.46 7.89 -9.15
N LEU A 39 -1.17 8.47 -8.18
CA LEU A 39 -1.69 7.79 -7.00
C LEU A 39 -2.49 6.52 -7.35
N GLU A 40 -3.39 6.59 -8.33
CA GLU A 40 -4.18 5.43 -8.80
C GLU A 40 -3.28 4.26 -9.22
N ARG A 41 -2.25 4.55 -10.03
CA ARG A 41 -1.27 3.54 -10.47
C ARG A 41 -0.46 2.96 -9.31
N LYS A 42 -0.10 3.78 -8.31
CA LYS A 42 0.61 3.30 -7.11
C LYS A 42 -0.28 2.42 -6.25
N ILE A 43 -1.56 2.73 -6.15
CA ILE A 43 -2.56 1.89 -5.49
C ILE A 43 -2.70 0.56 -6.24
N GLU A 44 -2.87 0.56 -7.56
CA GLU A 44 -2.94 -0.66 -8.38
C GLU A 44 -1.69 -1.52 -8.22
N TYR A 45 -0.51 -0.89 -8.26
CA TYR A 45 0.76 -1.58 -8.08
C TYR A 45 0.89 -2.19 -6.68
N PHE A 46 0.49 -1.45 -5.66
CA PHE A 46 0.37 -1.97 -4.30
C PHE A 46 -0.53 -3.22 -4.24
N LYS A 47 -1.70 -3.23 -4.90
CA LYS A 47 -2.59 -4.41 -4.91
C LYS A 47 -1.86 -5.64 -5.45
N ALA A 48 -1.12 -5.48 -6.54
CA ALA A 48 -0.37 -6.56 -7.17
C ALA A 48 0.76 -7.07 -6.25
N VAL A 49 1.54 -6.17 -5.66
CA VAL A 49 2.65 -6.54 -4.78
C VAL A 49 2.17 -7.16 -3.47
N ALA A 50 1.10 -6.61 -2.87
CA ALA A 50 0.53 -7.13 -1.63
C ALA A 50 -0.03 -8.55 -1.79
N ALA A 51 -0.49 -8.94 -2.99
CA ALA A 51 -0.92 -10.31 -3.28
C ALA A 51 0.26 -11.31 -3.35
N GLU A 52 1.48 -10.83 -3.62
CA GLU A 52 2.70 -11.65 -3.61
C GLU A 52 3.31 -11.75 -2.19
N ILE A 53 3.03 -10.77 -1.33
CA ILE A 53 3.42 -10.77 0.08
C ILE A 53 2.43 -11.65 0.84
N GLY A 54 2.92 -12.73 1.45
CA GLY A 54 2.09 -13.67 2.20
C GLY A 54 1.15 -12.99 3.21
N GLU A 55 -0.03 -13.59 3.43
CA GLU A 55 -1.11 -13.01 4.23
C GLU A 55 -0.71 -12.73 5.71
N SER A 56 0.27 -13.47 6.23
CA SER A 56 0.77 -13.30 7.60
C SER A 56 1.98 -12.37 7.74
N GLU A 57 2.57 -11.94 6.63
CA GLU A 57 3.78 -11.11 6.64
C GLU A 57 3.47 -9.70 7.15
N LYS A 58 4.37 -9.18 7.98
CA LYS A 58 4.29 -7.85 8.58
C LYS A 58 5.49 -7.03 8.18
N GLY A 59 5.32 -5.71 8.08
CA GLY A 59 6.44 -4.83 7.80
C GLY A 59 6.08 -3.56 7.06
N THR A 60 7.04 -3.04 6.30
CA THR A 60 6.88 -1.81 5.53
C THR A 60 7.02 -2.11 4.04
N LEU A 61 6.05 -1.66 3.25
CA LEU A 61 6.08 -1.74 1.79
C LEU A 61 6.23 -0.33 1.22
N ASP A 62 7.26 -0.10 0.43
CA ASP A 62 7.41 1.14 -0.34
C ASP A 62 7.00 0.89 -1.78
N VAL A 63 6.02 1.65 -2.26
CA VAL A 63 5.54 1.69 -3.66
C VAL A 63 5.49 3.14 -4.18
N SER A 64 6.24 4.05 -3.55
CA SER A 64 6.31 5.46 -3.93
C SER A 64 6.84 5.64 -5.37
N ASN A 65 7.64 4.68 -5.84
CA ASN A 65 8.07 4.60 -7.23
C ASN A 65 7.21 3.56 -8.00
N PRO A 66 6.45 3.95 -9.02
CA PRO A 66 5.58 3.03 -9.77
C PRO A 66 6.33 2.00 -10.63
N GLN A 67 7.67 2.00 -10.62
CA GLN A 67 8.52 1.01 -11.30
C GLN A 67 9.24 0.07 -10.33
N LYS A 68 9.17 0.32 -9.02
CA LYS A 68 9.92 -0.43 -8.03
C LYS A 68 9.18 -0.48 -6.70
N ALA A 69 8.94 -1.69 -6.21
CA ALA A 69 8.52 -1.93 -4.84
C ALA A 69 9.69 -2.45 -4.00
N SER A 70 9.66 -2.14 -2.71
CA SER A 70 10.53 -2.78 -1.72
C SER A 70 9.76 -3.10 -0.46
N PHE A 71 9.85 -4.36 -0.01
CA PHE A 71 9.26 -4.82 1.24
C PHE A 71 10.35 -5.08 2.27
N LEU A 72 10.18 -4.54 3.47
CA LEU A 72 11.04 -4.77 4.63
C LEU A 72 10.22 -5.47 5.72
N PRO A 73 10.45 -6.78 5.96
CA PRO A 73 9.70 -7.54 6.97
C PRO A 73 10.07 -7.12 8.41
N GLN A 74 9.13 -7.26 9.34
CA GLN A 74 9.28 -6.96 10.77
C GLN A 74 8.59 -7.98 11.68
#